data_AF-A0A962JFA5-F1
#
_entry.id   AF-A0A962JFA5-F1
#
_cell.length_a   1.000
_cell.length_b   1.000
_cell.length_c   1.000
_cell.angle_alpha   90.00
_cell.angle_beta   90.00
_cell.angle_gamma   90.00
#
_symmetry.space_group_name_H-M   'P 1'
#
loop_
_entity.id
_entity.type
_entity.pdbx_description
1 polymer ?
#
loop_
_entity_poly.entity_id
_entity_poly.type
_entity_poly.pdbx_seq_one_letter_code
_entity_poly.pdbx_strand_id
1 'polypeptide(L)'
;NIFIHTTYIRDYVALNVGVIRDDGRTVVEIQEKYKIVIKEEIDFNYQVSSQYVVFRDYASVEPLIHLVKLRLSSNVLGVVEGWLFYFHFENHNFLQEIILKQQLRITHLVKVREGLGFGGNRQSITLVYALLANIGVRYLLADDEIQFFAGTHDYIAKRFGIDHQAFTVTPTGQDLVWSGFSVLAYKIEPLNRGMKHEDLIIILSTIAPRYAFYKNKVREEFEPPLVYCLEW
;
A
#
# COMPACT_ATOMS: atom_id res chain seq x y z
N ASN A 1 13.04 2.06 -14.58
CA ASN A 1 11.95 2.30 -13.60
C ASN A 1 11.15 1.02 -13.44
N ILE A 2 11.02 0.54 -12.21
CA ILE A 2 10.13 -0.58 -11.87
C ILE A 2 8.97 0.01 -11.09
N PHE A 3 7.76 -0.23 -11.59
CA PHE A 3 6.51 0.13 -10.95
C PHE A 3 5.94 -1.10 -10.25
N ILE A 4 5.15 -0.87 -9.21
CA ILE A 4 4.42 -1.91 -8.53
C ILE A 4 2.98 -1.44 -8.37
N HIS A 5 2.03 -2.32 -8.64
CA HIS A 5 0.63 -2.09 -8.42
C HIS A 5 0.02 -3.29 -7.73
N THR A 6 -0.85 -3.04 -6.76
CA THR A 6 -1.60 -4.04 -6.02
C THR A 6 -3.08 -3.85 -6.29
N THR A 7 -3.82 -4.93 -6.50
CA THR A 7 -5.28 -4.95 -6.53
C THR A 7 -5.77 -6.17 -5.79
N TYR A 8 -6.87 -6.04 -5.06
CA TYR A 8 -7.51 -7.19 -4.42
C TYR A 8 -8.42 -7.95 -5.40
N ILE A 9 -9.02 -7.25 -6.38
CA ILE A 9 -9.94 -7.85 -7.35
C ILE A 9 -9.12 -8.48 -8.48
N ARG A 10 -9.15 -9.82 -8.55
CA ARG A 10 -8.39 -10.60 -9.54
C ARG A 10 -8.71 -10.20 -10.99
N ASP A 11 -9.98 -9.93 -11.27
CA ASP A 11 -10.49 -9.79 -12.64
C ASP A 11 -10.77 -8.32 -13.04
N TYR A 12 -10.24 -7.34 -12.28
CA TYR A 12 -10.54 -5.91 -12.51
C TYR A 12 -9.87 -5.35 -13.77
N VAL A 13 -8.64 -5.76 -14.07
CA VAL A 13 -7.91 -5.33 -15.26
C VAL A 13 -7.43 -6.56 -16.03
N ALA A 14 -8.00 -6.78 -17.21
CA ALA A 14 -7.47 -7.75 -18.14
C ALA A 14 -6.14 -7.22 -18.69
N LEU A 15 -5.02 -7.62 -18.07
CA LEU A 15 -3.66 -7.29 -18.48
C LEU A 15 -3.31 -8.00 -19.80
N ASN A 16 -4.00 -7.68 -20.89
CA ASN A 16 -3.76 -8.25 -22.21
C ASN A 16 -2.67 -7.45 -22.94
N VAL A 17 -1.85 -8.13 -23.73
CA VAL A 17 -0.87 -7.46 -24.60
C VAL A 17 -1.62 -6.59 -25.61
N GLY A 18 -1.14 -5.37 -25.83
CA GLY A 18 -1.77 -4.33 -26.64
C GLY A 18 -2.22 -3.12 -25.83
N VAL A 19 -3.01 -2.26 -26.47
CA VAL A 19 -3.55 -1.04 -25.85
C VAL A 19 -4.64 -1.40 -24.85
N ILE A 20 -4.40 -1.08 -23.57
CA ILE A 20 -5.35 -1.32 -22.46
C ILE A 20 -6.10 -0.07 -22.04
N ARG A 21 -5.65 1.11 -22.46
CA ARG A 21 -6.32 2.40 -22.26
C ARG A 21 -5.93 3.37 -23.36
N ASP A 22 -6.91 4.08 -23.88
CA ASP A 22 -6.74 5.24 -24.76
C ASP A 22 -7.83 6.25 -24.42
N ASP A 23 -7.45 7.41 -23.88
CA ASP A 23 -8.35 8.53 -23.60
C ASP A 23 -8.10 9.75 -24.49
N GLY A 24 -7.41 9.57 -25.63
CA GLY A 24 -7.02 10.62 -26.58
C GLY A 24 -5.89 11.54 -26.09
N ARG A 25 -5.63 11.58 -24.77
CA ARG A 25 -4.49 12.29 -24.18
C ARG A 25 -3.37 11.33 -23.80
N THR A 26 -3.75 10.16 -23.27
CA THR A 26 -2.85 9.13 -22.76
C THR A 26 -3.22 7.78 -23.34
N VAL A 27 -2.23 7.11 -23.92
CA VAL A 27 -2.32 5.71 -24.37
C VAL A 27 -1.45 4.85 -23.45
N VAL A 28 -2.02 3.77 -22.93
CA VAL A 28 -1.30 2.77 -22.12
C VAL A 28 -1.31 1.45 -22.87
N GLU A 29 -0.13 0.96 -23.19
CA GLU A 29 0.10 -0.29 -23.93
C GLU A 29 0.90 -1.26 -23.08
N ILE A 30 0.45 -2.52 -23.02
CA ILE A 30 1.24 -3.64 -22.53
C ILE A 30 1.99 -4.25 -23.72
N GLN A 31 3.31 -4.11 -23.74
CA GLN A 31 4.17 -4.67 -24.78
C GLN A 31 4.48 -6.16 -24.54
N GLU A 32 4.71 -6.53 -23.28
CA GLU A 32 5.08 -7.88 -22.87
C GLU A 32 4.38 -8.24 -21.56
N LYS A 33 4.08 -9.53 -21.35
CA LYS A 33 3.45 -10.05 -20.13
C LYS A 33 4.03 -11.40 -19.77
N TYR A 34 4.39 -11.55 -18.50
CA TYR A 34 4.89 -12.79 -17.91
C TYR A 34 4.13 -13.10 -16.62
N LYS A 35 3.76 -14.36 -16.41
CA LYS A 35 3.31 -14.85 -15.10
C LYS A 35 4.55 -15.10 -14.25
N ILE A 36 4.59 -14.53 -13.04
CA ILE A 36 5.66 -14.75 -12.09
C ILE A 36 5.21 -15.81 -11.09
N VAL A 37 6.07 -16.80 -10.86
CA VAL A 37 5.84 -17.88 -9.89
C VAL A 37 6.83 -17.72 -8.76
N ILE A 38 6.32 -17.80 -7.53
CA ILE A 38 7.14 -17.83 -6.32
C ILE A 38 7.70 -19.24 -6.21
N LYS A 39 9.03 -19.36 -6.11
CA LYS A 39 9.66 -20.67 -6.00
C LYS A 39 9.45 -21.26 -4.61
N GLU A 40 9.44 -22.59 -4.53
CA GLU A 40 9.18 -23.32 -3.28
C GLU A 40 10.20 -23.02 -2.16
N GLU A 41 11.45 -22.68 -2.52
CA GLU A 41 12.47 -22.29 -1.54
C GLU A 41 12.24 -20.92 -0.87
N ILE A 42 11.33 -20.10 -1.42
CA ILE A 42 10.99 -18.81 -0.84
C ILE A 42 9.90 -19.04 0.19
N ASP A 43 10.24 -18.80 1.46
CA ASP A 43 9.25 -18.80 2.53
C ASP A 43 8.19 -17.72 2.25
N PHE A 44 7.00 -18.16 1.84
CA PHE A 44 5.90 -17.30 1.41
C PHE A 44 4.56 -17.87 1.87
N ASN A 45 3.86 -17.13 2.72
CA ASN A 45 2.59 -17.56 3.32
C ASN A 45 1.44 -16.69 2.84
N TYR A 46 0.85 -17.06 1.71
CA TYR A 46 -0.31 -16.39 1.15
C TYR A 46 -1.60 -16.79 1.89
N GLN A 47 -2.37 -15.82 2.38
CA GLN A 47 -3.61 -16.11 3.08
C GLN A 47 -4.74 -15.17 2.67
N VAL A 48 -5.89 -15.76 2.32
CA VAL A 48 -7.17 -15.05 2.18
C VAL A 48 -8.01 -15.36 3.41
N SER A 49 -8.22 -14.37 4.27
CA SER A 49 -8.99 -14.53 5.50
C SER A 49 -10.18 -13.59 5.51
N SER A 50 -11.32 -14.08 5.98
CA SER A 50 -12.54 -13.29 6.17
C SER A 50 -12.38 -12.16 7.18
N GLN A 51 -11.33 -12.19 8.01
CA GLN A 51 -10.97 -11.08 8.89
C GLN A 51 -10.38 -9.89 8.12
N TYR A 52 -9.87 -10.14 6.90
CA TYR A 52 -9.17 -9.17 6.06
C TYR A 52 -9.82 -8.98 4.69
N VAL A 53 -10.96 -9.63 4.39
CA VAL A 53 -11.61 -9.52 3.08
C VAL A 53 -13.13 -9.44 3.22
N VAL A 54 -13.73 -8.37 2.69
CA VAL A 54 -15.20 -8.21 2.65
C VAL A 54 -15.81 -9.05 1.54
N PHE A 55 -15.18 -9.07 0.36
CA PHE A 55 -15.70 -9.75 -0.83
C PHE A 55 -14.76 -10.86 -1.28
N ARG A 56 -14.74 -11.94 -0.49
CA ARG A 56 -13.83 -13.08 -0.67
C ARG A 56 -13.91 -13.70 -2.06
N ASP A 57 -15.07 -13.67 -2.69
CA ASP A 57 -15.31 -14.27 -4.01
C ASP A 57 -14.53 -13.58 -5.14
N TYR A 58 -14.08 -12.33 -4.93
CA TYR A 58 -13.27 -11.59 -5.91
C TYR A 58 -11.77 -11.63 -5.61
N ALA A 59 -11.38 -12.12 -4.44
CA ALA A 59 -9.98 -12.22 -4.04
C ALA A 59 -9.28 -13.38 -4.77
N SER A 60 -8.01 -13.21 -5.11
CA SER A 60 -7.19 -14.32 -5.59
C SER A 60 -6.99 -15.32 -4.46
N VAL A 61 -7.33 -16.58 -4.67
CA VAL A 61 -7.15 -17.65 -3.64
C VAL A 61 -5.72 -18.17 -3.56
N GLU A 62 -4.90 -17.83 -4.56
CA GLU A 62 -3.48 -18.17 -4.68
C GLU A 62 -2.66 -16.92 -5.04
N PRO A 63 -1.35 -16.89 -4.78
CA PRO A 63 -0.51 -15.77 -5.17
C PRO A 63 -0.44 -15.64 -6.69
N LEU A 64 -1.09 -14.62 -7.23
CA LEU A 64 -1.06 -14.27 -8.65
C LEU A 64 -0.29 -12.97 -8.87
N ILE A 65 0.84 -13.07 -9.59
CA ILE A 65 1.73 -11.97 -9.91
C ILE A 65 1.98 -11.95 -11.42
N HIS A 66 1.88 -10.77 -12.02
CA HIS A 66 2.30 -10.55 -13.40
C HIS A 66 3.44 -9.54 -13.46
N LEU A 67 4.43 -9.81 -14.31
CA LEU A 67 5.40 -8.81 -14.74
C LEU A 67 4.99 -8.35 -16.14
N VAL A 68 4.74 -7.06 -16.30
CA VAL A 68 4.35 -6.48 -17.59
C VAL A 68 5.31 -5.36 -17.99
N LYS A 69 5.60 -5.27 -19.29
CA LYS A 69 6.32 -4.14 -19.86
C LYS A 69 5.30 -3.16 -20.41
N LEU A 70 5.34 -1.93 -19.90
CA LEU A 70 4.42 -0.86 -20.26
C LEU A 70 5.08 0.16 -21.15
N ARG A 71 4.30 0.67 -22.10
CA ARG A 71 4.56 1.91 -22.81
C ARG A 71 3.40 2.87 -22.57
N LEU A 72 3.71 4.00 -21.97
CA LEU A 72 2.78 5.10 -21.74
C LEU A 72 3.10 6.20 -22.75
N SER A 73 2.16 6.56 -23.61
CA SER A 73 2.30 7.70 -24.52
C SER A 73 1.36 8.81 -24.08
N SER A 74 1.90 9.97 -23.73
CA SER A 74 1.16 11.18 -23.39
C SER A 74 1.50 12.29 -24.38
N ASN A 75 0.48 12.98 -24.88
CA ASN A 75 0.69 14.17 -25.71
C ASN A 75 1.30 15.36 -24.94
N VAL A 76 1.38 15.29 -23.60
CA VAL A 76 2.00 16.32 -22.74
C VAL A 76 3.35 15.86 -22.20
N LEU A 77 3.45 14.62 -21.74
CA LEU A 77 4.65 14.10 -21.05
C LEU A 77 5.57 13.26 -21.95
N GLY A 78 5.21 13.07 -23.22
CA GLY A 78 5.96 12.22 -24.15
C GLY A 78 5.73 10.73 -23.90
N VAL A 79 6.72 9.91 -24.27
CA VAL A 79 6.67 8.46 -24.14
C VAL A 79 7.51 8.02 -22.95
N VAL A 80 6.92 7.20 -22.08
CA VAL A 80 7.60 6.58 -20.93
C VAL A 80 7.43 5.07 -21.03
N GLU A 81 8.53 4.35 -20.88
CA GLU A 81 8.52 2.88 -20.81
C GLU A 81 9.01 2.40 -19.44
N GLY A 82 8.49 1.26 -18.99
CA GLY A 82 8.89 0.68 -17.72
C GLY A 82 8.31 -0.70 -17.46
N TRP A 83 8.87 -1.36 -16.46
CA TRP A 83 8.38 -2.65 -15.99
C TRP A 83 7.42 -2.46 -14.83
N LEU A 84 6.34 -3.23 -14.78
CA LEU A 84 5.35 -3.21 -13.72
C LEU A 84 5.17 -4.62 -13.15
N PHE A 85 5.40 -4.78 -11.86
CA PHE A 85 4.87 -5.93 -11.13
C PHE A 85 3.43 -5.63 -10.71
N TYR A 86 2.50 -6.47 -11.16
CA TYR A 86 1.10 -6.39 -10.84
C TYR A 86 0.71 -7.55 -9.92
N PHE A 87 0.51 -7.23 -8.65
CA PHE A 87 0.14 -8.18 -7.59
C PHE A 87 -1.37 -8.19 -7.42
N HIS A 88 -2.00 -9.36 -7.61
CA HIS A 88 -3.42 -9.58 -7.33
C HIS A 88 -3.61 -9.96 -5.85
N PHE A 89 -3.11 -9.11 -4.97
CA PHE A 89 -2.93 -9.38 -3.55
C PHE A 89 -3.77 -8.42 -2.72
N GLU A 90 -4.33 -8.94 -1.64
CA GLU A 90 -4.77 -8.12 -0.52
C GLU A 90 -3.59 -7.34 0.08
N ASN A 91 -3.87 -6.16 0.62
CA ASN A 91 -2.85 -5.27 1.18
C ASN A 91 -2.03 -5.93 2.28
N HIS A 92 -2.63 -6.78 3.13
CA HIS A 92 -1.89 -7.45 4.21
C HIS A 92 -0.89 -8.49 3.67
N ASN A 93 -1.24 -9.22 2.62
CA ASN A 93 -0.33 -10.18 1.97
C ASN A 93 0.84 -9.43 1.32
N PHE A 94 0.55 -8.33 0.62
CA PHE A 94 1.61 -7.52 0.01
C PHE A 94 2.52 -6.87 1.07
N LEU A 95 1.95 -6.29 2.12
CA LEU A 95 2.73 -5.70 3.22
C LEU A 95 3.61 -6.76 3.90
N GLN A 96 3.03 -7.85 4.38
CA GLN A 96 3.77 -8.82 5.18
C GLN A 96 4.74 -9.65 4.34
N GLU A 97 4.27 -10.24 3.24
CA GLU A 97 5.06 -11.22 2.51
C GLU A 97 5.97 -10.60 1.44
N ILE A 98 5.70 -9.39 0.95
CA ILE A 98 6.55 -8.72 -0.05
C ILE A 98 7.36 -7.59 0.59
N ILE A 99 6.70 -6.63 1.25
CA ILE A 99 7.40 -5.47 1.80
C ILE A 99 8.28 -5.87 2.98
N LEU A 100 7.72 -6.53 4.00
CA LEU A 100 8.41 -6.79 5.25
C LEU A 100 9.32 -8.00 5.17
N LYS A 101 8.80 -9.16 4.75
CA LYS A 101 9.55 -10.42 4.73
C LYS A 101 10.70 -10.41 3.71
N GLN A 102 10.45 -9.87 2.52
CA GLN A 102 11.47 -9.77 1.46
C GLN A 102 12.19 -8.41 1.44
N GLN A 103 11.91 -7.54 2.42
CA GLN A 103 12.56 -6.24 2.59
C GLN A 103 12.55 -5.37 1.31
N LEU A 104 11.42 -5.35 0.60
CA LEU A 104 11.28 -4.56 -0.61
C LEU A 104 11.43 -3.06 -0.30
N ARG A 105 12.41 -2.42 -0.95
CA ARG A 105 12.58 -0.97 -0.87
C ARG A 105 11.69 -0.26 -1.88
N ILE A 106 10.91 0.70 -1.41
CA ILE A 106 9.96 1.49 -2.20
C ILE A 106 10.40 2.94 -2.10
N THR A 107 10.73 3.60 -3.21
CA THR A 107 11.15 5.02 -3.18
C THR A 107 9.99 5.99 -3.35
N HIS A 108 8.95 5.58 -4.06
CA HIS A 108 7.75 6.37 -4.32
C HIS A 108 6.55 5.49 -3.99
N LEU A 109 5.73 5.93 -3.04
CA LEU A 109 4.49 5.26 -2.68
C LEU A 109 3.31 6.09 -3.15
N VAL A 110 2.37 5.47 -3.85
CA VAL A 110 1.10 6.08 -4.23
C VAL A 110 0.00 5.32 -3.52
N LYS A 111 -0.76 6.01 -2.68
CA LYS A 111 -1.94 5.48 -2.00
C LYS A 111 -3.12 6.39 -2.34
N VAL A 112 -4.01 5.92 -3.20
CA VAL A 112 -5.24 6.64 -3.54
C VAL A 112 -6.37 5.62 -3.55
N ARG A 113 -7.45 5.94 -2.84
CA ARG A 113 -8.71 5.22 -2.76
C ARG A 113 -8.50 3.73 -2.49
N GLU A 114 -8.21 3.40 -1.23
CA GLU A 114 -7.96 2.01 -0.85
C GLU A 114 -9.24 1.18 -0.71
N GLY A 115 -10.42 1.82 -0.74
CA GLY A 115 -11.68 1.12 -0.99
C GLY A 115 -12.06 0.11 0.09
N LEU A 116 -11.92 0.51 1.37
CA LEU A 116 -12.07 -0.38 2.54
C LEU A 116 -13.48 -0.96 2.75
N GLY A 117 -14.49 -0.44 2.07
CA GLY A 117 -15.88 -0.87 2.20
C GLY A 117 -16.33 -0.99 3.67
N PHE A 118 -17.11 -2.02 3.98
CA PHE A 118 -17.58 -2.35 5.34
C PHE A 118 -16.56 -3.20 6.15
N GLY A 119 -15.35 -3.47 5.63
CA GLY A 119 -14.37 -4.42 6.19
C GLY A 119 -13.37 -3.85 7.18
N GLY A 120 -13.29 -2.52 7.23
CA GLY A 120 -12.46 -1.80 8.19
C GLY A 120 -10.94 -1.98 8.02
N ASN A 121 -10.23 -1.41 8.98
CA ASN A 121 -8.82 -1.04 8.95
C ASN A 121 -7.81 -2.21 8.87
N ARG A 122 -8.20 -3.46 9.15
CA ARG A 122 -7.28 -4.62 9.04
C ARG A 122 -6.73 -4.84 7.63
N GLN A 123 -7.39 -4.24 6.65
CA GLN A 123 -7.13 -4.33 5.22
C GLN A 123 -6.39 -3.08 4.69
N SER A 124 -6.17 -2.06 5.54
CA SER A 124 -5.60 -0.79 5.09
C SER A 124 -4.11 -0.94 4.83
N ILE A 125 -3.66 -0.45 3.68
CA ILE A 125 -2.22 -0.35 3.39
C ILE A 125 -1.60 0.81 4.18
N THR A 126 -2.39 1.72 4.74
CA THR A 126 -1.89 2.87 5.52
C THR A 126 -1.16 2.48 6.80
N LEU A 127 -1.23 1.22 7.24
CA LEU A 127 -0.32 0.68 8.26
C LEU A 127 1.16 0.88 7.89
N VAL A 128 1.48 0.91 6.59
CA VAL A 128 2.83 1.20 6.09
C VAL A 128 3.27 2.65 6.37
N TYR A 129 2.35 3.55 6.74
CA TYR A 129 2.69 4.96 6.98
C TYR A 129 3.63 5.11 8.17
N ALA A 130 3.56 4.26 9.19
CA ALA A 130 4.54 4.26 10.28
C ALA A 130 5.92 3.72 9.86
N LEU A 131 6.04 3.16 8.65
CA LEU A 131 7.22 2.45 8.16
C LEU A 131 7.88 3.13 6.95
N LEU A 132 7.39 4.28 6.49
CA LEU A 132 7.82 4.89 5.22
C LEU A 132 9.34 5.04 5.13
N ALA A 133 10.00 5.52 6.19
CA ALA A 133 11.46 5.59 6.22
C ALA A 133 12.13 4.22 6.24
N ASN A 134 11.61 3.27 7.04
CA ASN A 134 12.12 1.90 7.13
C ASN A 134 12.14 1.20 5.75
N ILE A 135 11.13 1.44 4.92
CA ILE A 135 11.02 0.84 3.58
C ILE A 135 11.62 1.72 2.48
N GLY A 136 12.27 2.84 2.84
CA GLY A 136 13.03 3.68 1.91
C GLY A 136 12.21 4.67 1.08
N VAL A 137 10.97 4.96 1.48
CA VAL A 137 10.08 5.91 0.78
C VAL A 137 10.66 7.32 0.92
N ARG A 138 10.72 8.01 -0.21
CA ARG A 138 11.17 9.41 -0.35
C ARG A 138 10.02 10.34 -0.72
N TYR A 139 9.05 9.82 -1.47
CA TYR A 139 7.87 10.54 -1.89
C TYR A 139 6.62 9.70 -1.67
N LEU A 140 5.62 10.31 -1.05
CA LEU A 140 4.28 9.76 -0.88
C LEU A 140 3.29 10.62 -1.66
N LEU A 141 2.48 10.01 -2.51
CA LEU A 141 1.30 10.64 -3.09
C LEU A 141 0.08 10.01 -2.45
N ALA A 142 -0.65 10.77 -1.64
CA ALA A 142 -1.72 10.23 -0.79
C ALA A 142 -2.98 11.10 -0.84
N ASP A 143 -4.13 10.43 -0.74
CA ASP A 143 -5.38 11.08 -0.32
C ASP A 143 -5.50 11.15 1.21
N ASP A 144 -6.56 11.82 1.68
CA ASP A 144 -6.88 11.97 3.11
C ASP A 144 -7.66 10.79 3.70
N GLU A 145 -7.88 9.71 2.93
CA GLU A 145 -8.56 8.50 3.39
C GLU A 145 -7.60 7.65 4.22
N ILE A 146 -7.36 8.00 5.48
CA ILE A 146 -6.48 7.22 6.37
C ILE A 146 -7.30 6.42 7.36
N GLN A 147 -7.00 5.12 7.43
CA GLN A 147 -7.42 4.25 8.51
C GLN A 147 -6.19 3.56 9.10
N PHE A 148 -5.70 4.04 10.25
CA PHE A 148 -4.57 3.45 10.97
C PHE A 148 -5.01 2.79 12.28
N PHE A 149 -4.78 1.48 12.45
CA PHE A 149 -5.13 0.75 13.67
C PHE A 149 -3.86 0.28 14.39
N ALA A 150 -3.56 0.92 15.53
CA ALA A 150 -2.33 0.70 16.29
C ALA A 150 -2.12 -0.77 16.66
N GLY A 151 -3.15 -1.49 17.14
CA GLY A 151 -2.98 -2.89 17.57
C GLY A 151 -2.54 -3.84 16.44
N THR A 152 -3.02 -3.62 15.20
CA THR A 152 -2.60 -4.43 14.03
C THR A 152 -1.17 -4.07 13.65
N HIS A 153 -0.84 -2.78 13.66
CA HIS A 153 0.51 -2.31 13.41
C HIS A 153 1.51 -2.87 14.43
N ASP A 154 1.19 -2.82 15.72
CA ASP A 154 2.03 -3.32 16.81
C ASP A 154 2.27 -4.82 16.70
N TYR A 155 1.21 -5.58 16.36
CA TYR A 155 1.33 -7.01 16.08
C TYR A 155 2.31 -7.28 14.94
N ILE A 156 2.18 -6.56 13.82
CA ILE A 156 3.07 -6.68 12.66
C ILE A 156 4.50 -6.29 13.06
N ALA A 157 4.69 -5.16 13.74
CA ALA A 157 5.99 -4.69 14.17
C ALA A 157 6.70 -5.70 15.07
N LYS A 158 5.99 -6.25 16.06
CA LYS A 158 6.52 -7.30 16.93
C LYS A 158 6.86 -8.57 16.16
N ARG A 159 5.99 -9.02 15.25
CA ARG A 159 6.19 -10.23 14.44
C ARG A 159 7.44 -10.13 13.57
N PHE A 160 7.71 -8.97 13.00
CA PHE A 160 8.83 -8.74 12.08
C PHE A 160 10.05 -8.07 12.74
N GLY A 161 10.03 -7.86 14.06
CA GLY A 161 11.13 -7.23 14.79
C GLY A 161 11.47 -5.82 14.29
N ILE A 162 10.44 -5.02 14.01
CA ILE A 162 10.61 -3.71 13.39
C ILE A 162 11.00 -2.67 14.43
N ASP A 163 12.18 -2.08 14.25
CA ASP A 163 12.60 -0.85 14.92
C ASP A 163 12.21 0.37 14.05
N HIS A 164 11.17 1.10 14.44
CA HIS A 164 10.66 2.23 13.66
C HIS A 164 11.67 3.36 13.55
N GLN A 165 11.95 3.78 12.32
CA GLN A 165 12.78 4.95 12.05
C GLN A 165 11.91 6.21 12.03
N ALA A 166 12.29 7.24 12.78
CA ALA A 166 11.60 8.52 12.72
C ALA A 166 11.82 9.21 11.37
N PHE A 167 10.87 10.04 10.93
CA PHE A 167 10.99 10.84 9.72
C PHE A 167 10.07 12.05 9.77
N THR A 168 10.33 13.03 8.91
CA THR A 168 9.41 14.15 8.65
C THR A 168 8.58 13.90 7.40
N VAL A 169 7.38 14.48 7.39
CA VAL A 169 6.47 14.50 6.26
C VAL A 169 6.21 15.94 5.91
N THR A 170 6.67 16.36 4.74
CA THR A 170 6.54 17.75 4.29
C THR A 170 5.68 17.79 3.03
N PRO A 171 4.52 18.45 3.05
CA PRO A 171 3.70 18.65 1.85
C PRO A 171 4.52 19.32 0.73
N THR A 172 4.34 18.87 -0.51
CA THR A 172 5.04 19.40 -1.67
C THR A 172 4.14 19.40 -2.90
N GLY A 173 4.32 20.38 -3.77
CA GLY A 173 3.49 20.53 -4.97
C GLY A 173 2.13 21.17 -4.68
N GLN A 174 1.18 20.90 -5.57
CA GLN A 174 -0.18 21.44 -5.52
C GLN A 174 -1.16 20.29 -5.24
N ASP A 175 -2.29 20.62 -4.61
CA ASP A 175 -3.41 19.68 -4.47
C ASP A 175 -3.94 19.27 -5.85
N LEU A 176 -4.17 17.98 -6.01
CA LEU A 176 -4.69 17.37 -7.23
C LEU A 176 -6.00 16.64 -6.90
N VAL A 177 -6.90 16.56 -7.86
CA VAL A 177 -8.07 15.68 -7.75
C VAL A 177 -7.79 14.40 -8.52
N TRP A 178 -7.73 13.27 -7.81
CA TRP A 178 -7.58 11.94 -8.41
C TRP A 178 -8.78 11.08 -8.02
N SER A 179 -9.53 10.59 -9.01
CA SER A 179 -10.70 9.72 -8.80
C SER A 179 -11.73 10.31 -7.82
N GLY A 180 -11.85 11.64 -7.77
CA GLY A 180 -12.77 12.37 -6.91
C GLY A 180 -12.23 12.70 -5.51
N PHE A 181 -11.01 12.31 -5.18
CA PHE A 181 -10.35 12.59 -3.90
C PHE A 181 -9.30 13.68 -4.05
N SER A 182 -9.14 14.50 -3.00
CA SER A 182 -8.01 15.42 -2.89
C SER A 182 -6.76 14.61 -2.60
N VAL A 183 -5.73 14.79 -3.41
CA VAL A 183 -4.46 14.08 -3.34
C VAL A 183 -3.33 15.09 -3.29
N LEU A 184 -2.40 14.90 -2.35
CA LEU A 184 -1.23 15.75 -2.18
C LEU A 184 0.03 14.90 -2.18
N ALA A 185 1.12 15.49 -2.69
CA ALA A 185 2.43 14.88 -2.63
C ALA A 185 3.13 15.31 -1.33
N TYR A 186 3.90 14.39 -0.75
CA TYR A 186 4.66 14.61 0.46
C TYR A 186 6.08 14.12 0.25
N LYS A 187 7.06 14.88 0.74
CA LYS A 187 8.45 14.46 0.87
C LYS A 187 8.64 13.78 2.22
N ILE A 188 9.32 12.64 2.21
CA ILE A 188 9.66 11.86 3.41
C ILE A 188 11.16 11.99 3.64
N GLU A 189 11.55 12.48 4.82
CA GLU A 189 12.96 12.66 5.17
C GLU A 189 13.28 11.92 6.48
N PRO A 190 14.06 10.81 6.40
CA PRO A 190 14.43 10.06 7.59
C PRO A 190 15.22 10.90 8.59
N LEU A 191 14.94 10.68 9.87
CA LEU A 191 15.69 11.21 10.99
C LEU A 191 16.62 10.11 11.53
N ASN A 192 17.78 10.51 12.03
CA ASN A 192 18.76 9.60 12.63
C ASN A 192 18.40 9.27 14.08
N ARG A 193 17.18 8.79 14.31
CA ARG A 193 16.67 8.34 15.62
C ARG A 193 15.46 7.42 15.45
N GLY A 194 15.14 6.69 16.53
CA GLY A 194 13.89 5.92 16.62
C GLY A 194 12.65 6.83 16.62
N MET A 195 11.55 6.32 16.07
CA MET A 195 10.23 6.95 16.10
C MET A 195 9.64 6.92 17.51
N LYS A 196 9.07 8.03 17.94
CA LYS A 196 8.27 8.15 19.15
C LYS A 196 6.78 8.20 18.80
N HIS A 197 5.92 7.96 19.78
CA HIS A 197 4.46 8.03 19.61
C HIS A 197 3.99 9.38 19.02
N GLU A 198 4.57 10.49 19.48
CA GLU A 198 4.27 11.84 19.00
C GLU A 198 4.57 12.03 17.50
N ASP A 199 5.63 11.39 16.98
CA ASP A 199 5.98 11.48 15.57
C ASP A 199 4.89 10.89 14.68
N LEU A 200 4.36 9.72 15.06
CA LEU A 200 3.31 9.05 14.30
C LEU A 200 2.02 9.88 14.27
N ILE A 201 1.66 10.52 15.39
CA ILE A 201 0.51 11.44 15.42
C ILE A 201 0.72 12.61 14.45
N ILE A 202 1.91 13.20 14.45
CA ILE A 202 2.25 14.31 13.54
C ILE A 202 2.18 13.85 12.08
N ILE A 203 2.72 12.68 11.77
CA ILE A 203 2.69 12.09 10.42
C ILE A 203 1.25 11.92 9.94
N LEU A 204 0.41 11.23 10.73
CA LEU A 204 -0.96 10.93 10.34
C LEU A 204 -1.83 12.19 10.24
N SER A 205 -1.66 13.14 11.17
CA SER A 205 -2.39 14.42 11.13
C SER A 205 -1.92 15.36 10.01
N THR A 206 -0.66 15.26 9.56
CA THR A 206 -0.16 16.00 8.40
C THR A 206 -0.80 15.52 7.11
N ILE A 207 -1.07 14.22 6.98
CA ILE A 207 -1.64 13.64 5.75
C ILE A 207 -3.17 13.70 5.77
N ALA A 208 -3.81 13.35 6.90
CA ALA A 208 -5.27 13.41 7.07
C ALA A 208 -5.67 14.22 8.30
N PRO A 209 -5.63 15.57 8.24
CA PRO A 209 -5.90 16.44 9.39
C PRO A 209 -7.33 16.35 9.94
N ARG A 210 -8.29 15.78 9.18
CA ARG A 210 -9.70 15.67 9.57
C ARG A 210 -10.07 14.37 10.27
N TYR A 211 -9.28 13.31 10.15
CA TYR A 211 -9.58 11.99 10.70
C TYR A 211 -8.61 11.64 11.82
N ALA A 212 -8.78 12.34 12.95
CA ALA A 212 -8.13 11.97 14.20
C ALA A 212 -8.70 10.61 14.67
N PHE A 213 -7.90 9.56 14.48
CA PHE A 213 -7.95 8.26 15.15
C PHE A 213 -9.33 7.79 15.61
N TYR A 214 -9.98 6.94 14.79
CA TYR A 214 -11.09 6.14 15.32
C TYR A 214 -10.58 5.21 16.42
N LYS A 215 -10.68 5.63 17.69
CA LYS A 215 -10.91 4.73 18.83
C LYS A 215 -12.28 4.09 18.64
N ASN A 216 -12.42 3.18 17.68
CA ASN A 216 -13.65 2.41 17.59
C ASN A 216 -13.64 1.35 18.68
N LYS A 217 -14.72 1.35 19.48
CA LYS A 217 -15.06 0.33 20.47
C LYS A 217 -14.84 -1.04 19.86
N VAL A 218 -13.84 -1.74 20.37
CA VAL A 218 -13.52 -3.12 20.05
C VAL A 218 -14.72 -3.98 20.43
N ARG A 219 -15.24 -4.77 19.48
CA ARG A 219 -16.11 -5.91 19.81
C ARG A 219 -15.17 -7.07 20.13
N GLU A 220 -15.26 -7.58 21.37
CA GLU A 220 -14.41 -8.66 21.93
C GLU A 220 -14.34 -9.90 21.01
N GLU A 221 -15.40 -10.15 20.26
CA GLU A 221 -15.57 -11.28 19.34
C GLU A 221 -14.59 -11.32 18.15
N PHE A 222 -13.79 -10.28 17.91
CA PHE A 222 -12.84 -10.21 16.79
C PHE A 222 -11.35 -10.19 17.18
N GLU A 223 -11.01 -10.39 18.44
CA GLU A 223 -9.61 -10.44 18.92
C GLU A 223 -8.72 -11.46 18.16
N PRO A 224 -7.54 -11.10 17.65
CA PRO A 224 -6.35 -11.89 17.95
C PRO A 224 -6.06 -11.72 19.45
N PRO A 225 -5.55 -12.74 20.17
CA PRO A 225 -5.57 -12.77 21.63
C PRO A 225 -5.09 -11.42 22.20
N LEU A 226 -5.99 -10.67 22.86
CA LEU A 226 -5.64 -9.46 23.60
C LEU A 226 -4.82 -9.90 24.81
N VAL A 227 -3.54 -10.09 24.56
CA VAL A 227 -2.53 -9.98 25.59
C VAL A 227 -1.52 -9.00 25.03
N TYR A 228 -1.57 -7.79 25.57
CA TYR A 228 -0.69 -6.65 25.29
C TYR A 228 -1.01 -5.88 24.00
N CYS A 229 -2.06 -5.06 24.02
CA CYS A 229 -1.82 -3.67 23.61
C CYS A 229 -0.79 -3.14 24.61
N LEU A 230 0.48 -3.15 24.21
CA LEU A 230 1.49 -2.43 24.97
C LEU A 230 1.06 -0.97 24.91
N GLU A 231 0.73 -0.40 26.07
CA GLU A 231 0.79 1.04 26.24
C GLU A 231 2.21 1.44 25.79
N TRP A 232 2.27 2.21 24.71
CA TRP A 232 3.49 2.86 24.24
C TRP A 232 3.86 4.00 25.19
#